data_AF-A0A2M8BMT1-F1
#
_entry.id   AF-A0A2M8BMT1-F1
#
_cell.length_a   1.000
_cell.length_b   1.000
_cell.length_c   1.000
_cell.angle_alpha   90.00
_cell.angle_beta   90.00
_cell.angle_gamma   90.00
#
_symmetry.space_group_name_H-M   'P 1'
#
loop_
_entity.id
_entity.type
_entity.pdbx_description
1 polymer ?
#
loop_
_entity_poly.entity_id
_entity_poly.type
_entity_poly.pdbx_seq_one_letter_code
_entity_poly.pdbx_strand_id
1 'polypeptide(L)' 'MTLCTREREFVLSDSLGQLEEKFAYDVLRIHRNCLANRHHLFGFGAQLVEGESRWFAVLHEWPEQLLVSAR' A
#
# COMPACT_ATOMS: atom_id res chain seq x y z
N MET A 1 8.32 -8.06 -8.27
CA MET A 1 7.80 -6.78 -7.74
C MET A 1 8.86 -6.12 -6.87
N THR A 2 8.66 -4.90 -6.39
CA THR A 2 9.58 -4.27 -5.42
C THR A 2 8.92 -4.15 -4.07
N LEU A 3 9.63 -4.54 -3.01
CA LEU A 3 9.29 -4.25 -1.63
C LEU A 3 10.10 -3.05 -1.18
N CYS A 4 9.42 -1.96 -0.84
CA CYS A 4 10.06 -0.77 -0.31
C CYS A 4 9.92 -0.77 1.22
N THR A 5 11.05 -0.62 1.90
CA THR A 5 11.13 -0.35 3.33
C THR A 5 11.68 1.06 3.54
N ARG A 6 11.67 1.57 4.78
CA ARG A 6 12.18 2.90 5.09
C ARG A 6 13.63 3.12 4.68
N GLU A 7 14.42 2.07 4.70
CA GLU A 7 15.87 2.14 4.52
C GLU A 7 16.30 1.74 3.11
N ARG A 8 15.54 0.85 2.46
CA ARG A 8 15.96 0.18 1.23
C ARG A 8 14.81 -0.46 0.46
N GLU A 9 15.09 -0.70 -0.80
CA GLU A 9 14.22 -1.44 -1.71
C GLU A 9 14.78 -2.83 -2.00
N PHE A 10 13.88 -3.80 -2.18
CA PHE A 10 14.22 -5.18 -2.52
C PHE A 10 13.41 -5.64 -3.72
N VAL A 11 14.04 -6.37 -4.63
CA VAL A 11 13.34 -7.03 -5.71
C VAL A 11 12.87 -8.40 -5.24
N LEU A 12 11.56 -8.63 -5.31
CA LEU A 12 10.92 -9.90 -4.97
C LEU A 12 10.57 -10.68 -6.23
N SER A 13 10.83 -11.99 -6.17
CA SER A 13 10.46 -12.96 -7.21
C SER A 13 8.97 -13.33 -7.15
N ASP A 14 8.37 -13.29 -5.96
CA ASP A 14 6.94 -13.56 -5.77
C ASP A 14 6.05 -12.53 -6.49
N SER A 15 4.86 -12.98 -6.87
CA SER A 15 3.77 -12.12 -7.39
C SER A 15 2.93 -11.52 -6.27
N LEU A 16 2.12 -10.49 -6.58
CA LEU A 16 1.32 -9.79 -5.58
C LEU A 16 0.30 -10.71 -4.91
N GLY A 17 -0.32 -11.61 -5.69
CA GLY A 17 -1.26 -12.59 -5.17
C GLY A 17 -0.60 -13.59 -4.22
N GLN A 18 0.60 -14.06 -4.54
CA GLN A 18 1.33 -14.99 -3.66
C GLN A 18 1.71 -14.34 -2.32
N LEU A 19 2.16 -13.08 -2.32
CA LEU A 19 2.45 -12.37 -1.07
C LEU A 19 1.18 -12.08 -0.27
N GLU A 20 0.09 -11.74 -0.94
CA GLU A 20 -1.20 -11.52 -0.30
C GLU A 20 -1.72 -12.79 0.38
N GLU A 21 -1.59 -13.95 -0.26
CA GLU A 21 -1.97 -15.23 0.34
C GLU A 21 -1.04 -15.60 1.51
N LYS A 22 0.28 -15.48 1.30
CA LYS A 22 1.29 -15.87 2.30
C LYS A 22 1.24 -15.01 3.57
N PHE A 23 0.88 -13.74 3.45
CA PHE A 23 0.87 -12.77 4.54
C PHE A 23 -0.52 -12.15 4.75
N ALA A 24 -1.59 -12.88 4.46
CA ALA A 24 -2.97 -12.38 4.40
C ALA A 24 -3.43 -11.58 5.63
N TYR A 25 -2.87 -11.86 6.81
CA TYR A 25 -3.17 -11.18 8.06
C TYR A 25 -2.35 -9.91 8.30
N ASP A 26 -1.17 -9.81 7.69
CA ASP A 26 -0.22 -8.72 7.89
C ASP A 26 -0.24 -7.69 6.76
N VAL A 27 -0.73 -8.07 5.57
CA VAL A 27 -0.76 -7.19 4.41
C VAL A 27 -2.18 -6.84 3.97
N LEU A 28 -2.33 -5.66 3.39
CA LEU A 28 -3.58 -5.14 2.83
C LEU A 28 -3.33 -4.65 1.41
N ARG A 29 -4.17 -5.08 0.47
CA ARG A 29 -4.15 -4.58 -0.90
C ARG A 29 -4.80 -3.21 -0.98
N ILE A 30 -3.97 -2.18 -1.12
CA ILE A 30 -4.41 -0.79 -1.25
C ILE A 30 -4.57 -0.36 -2.72
N HIS A 31 -3.81 -0.97 -3.62
CA HIS A 31 -3.91 -0.74 -5.06
C HIS A 31 -3.76 -2.08 -5.78
N ARG A 32 -4.25 -2.17 -7.01
CA ARG A 32 -4.15 -3.42 -7.81
C ARG A 32 -2.74 -4.01 -7.90
N ASN A 33 -1.73 -3.16 -7.78
CA ASN A 33 -0.31 -3.51 -7.86
C ASN A 33 0.47 -3.17 -6.56
N CYS A 34 -0.21 -2.91 -5.44
CA CYS A 34 0.46 -2.52 -4.19
C CYS A 34 -0.19 -3.17 -2.96
N LEU A 35 0.66 -3.76 -2.11
CA LEU A 35 0.32 -4.22 -0.78
C LEU A 35 0.98 -3.29 0.24
N ALA A 36 0.26 -2.95 1.30
CA ALA A 36 0.80 -2.26 2.45
C ALA A 36 0.80 -3.18 3.67
N ASN A 37 1.78 -3.03 4.55
CA ASN A 37 1.78 -3.71 5.83
C ASN A 37 0.76 -3.05 6.77
N ARG A 38 -0.20 -3.83 7.28
CA ARG A 38 -1.28 -3.38 8.18
C ARG A 38 -0.74 -2.82 9.49
N HIS A 39 0.33 -3.39 10.01
CA HIS A 39 0.94 -2.95 11.28
C HIS A 39 1.56 -1.56 11.17
N HIS A 40 1.89 -1.12 9.96
CA HIS A 40 2.39 0.23 9.69
C HIS A 40 1.31 1.17 9.11
N LEU A 41 0.06 0.72 8.95
CA LEU A 41 -1.01 1.56 8.42
C LEU A 41 -1.48 2.53 9.51
N PHE A 42 -1.26 3.82 9.29
CA PHE A 42 -1.78 4.88 10.16
C PHE A 42 -3.26 5.14 9.89
N GLY A 43 -3.68 5.10 8.63
CA GLY A 43 -5.08 5.26 8.26
C GLY A 43 -5.29 5.59 6.79
N PHE A 44 -6.50 6.07 6.47
CA PHE A 44 -6.88 6.50 5.13
C PHE A 44 -7.27 7.97 5.11
N GLY A 45 -6.86 8.67 4.06
CA GLY A 45 -7.27 10.03 3.76
C GLY A 45 -8.00 10.10 2.41
N ALA A 46 -8.84 11.12 2.25
CA ALA A 46 -9.45 11.44 0.97
C ALA A 46 -9.10 12.88 0.58
N GLN A 47 -8.77 13.09 -0.69
CA GLN A 47 -8.52 14.41 -1.25
C GLN A 47 -9.41 14.61 -2.48
N LEU A 48 -10.03 15.78 -2.57
CA LEU A 48 -10.78 16.18 -3.76
C LEU A 48 -9.80 16.66 -4.82
N VAL A 49 -9.74 15.96 -5.94
CA VAL A 49 -8.90 16.30 -7.10
C VAL A 49 -9.82 16.43 -8.31
N GLU A 50 -9.91 17.63 -8.88
CA GLU A 50 -10.75 17.90 -10.06
C GLU A 50 -12.23 17.50 -9.90
N GLY A 51 -12.76 17.58 -8.68
CA GLY A 51 -14.13 17.20 -8.35
C GLY A 51 -14.33 15.71 -8.03
N GLU A 52 -13.28 14.89 -8.10
CA GLU A 52 -13.31 13.48 -7.74
C GLU A 52 -12.59 13.23 -6.40
N SER A 53 -13.18 12.39 -5.54
CA SER A 53 -12.55 11.99 -4.28
C SER A 53 -11.52 10.88 -4.53
N ARG A 54 -10.24 11.20 -4.37
CA ARG A 54 -9.14 10.23 -4.40
C ARG A 54 -8.77 9.81 -2.99
N TRP A 55 -8.67 8.50 -2.78
CA TRP A 55 -8.30 7.92 -1.50
C TRP A 55 -6.81 7.60 -1.44
N PHE A 56 -6.24 7.73 -0.25
CA PHE A 56 -4.84 7.46 0.02
C PHE A 56 -4.69 6.70 1.34
N ALA A 57 -3.73 5.79 1.40
CA ALA A 57 -3.27 5.16 2.61
C ALA A 57 -2.08 5.94 3.16
N VAL A 58 -2.11 6.22 4.46
CA VAL A 58 -1.03 6.85 5.20
C VAL A 58 -0.38 5.77 6.04
N LEU A 59 0.95 5.62 5.93
CA LEU A 59 1.70 4.69 6.75
C LEU A 59 2.52 5.47 7.80
N HIS A 60 2.70 4.86 8.97
CA HIS A 60 3.58 5.39 10.01
C HIS A 60 4.99 5.55 9.46
N GLU A 61 5.53 6.76 9.67
CA GLU A 61 6.89 7.14 9.30
C GLU A 61 7.21 6.99 7.80
N TRP A 62 6.25 6.74 6.92
CA TRP A 62 6.46 6.73 5.46
C TRP A 62 6.32 8.14 4.90
N PRO A 63 7.18 8.59 3.96
CA PRO A 63 7.20 9.99 3.56
C PRO A 63 6.07 10.34 2.58
N GLU A 64 5.46 9.34 1.96
CA GLU A 64 4.51 9.51 0.86
C GLU A 64 3.11 8.99 1.24
N GLN A 65 2.10 9.52 0.57
CA GLN A 65 0.75 8.97 0.64
C GLN A 65 0.54 8.00 -0.51
N LEU A 66 0.10 6.77 -0.20
CA LEU A 66 -0.03 5.72 -1.21
C LEU A 66 -1.44 5.72 -1.77
N LEU A 67 -1.59 5.88 -3.09
CA LEU A 67 -2.90 5.88 -3.75
C LEU A 67 -3.67 4.59 -3.48
N VAL A 68 -4.92 4.74 -3.08
CA VAL A 68 -5.86 3.63 -2.90
C VAL A 68 -6.76 3.56 -4.12
N SER A 69 -6.83 2.40 -4.76
CA SER A 69 -7.88 2.16 -5.75
C SER A 69 -9.16 1.77 -5.04
N ALA A 70 -10.23 2.53 -5.25
CA ALA A 70 -11.58 1.99 -5.07
C ALA A 70 -11.74 0.84 -6.07
N ARG A 71 -11.86 -0.38 -5.57
CA ARG A 71 -12.24 -1.57 -6.34
C ARG A 71 -13.55 -2.09 -5.80
#